data_AF-A0A3C1G469-F1
#
_entry.id   AF-A0A3C1G469-F1
#
_cell.length_a   1.000
_cell.length_b   1.000
_cell.length_c   1.000
_cell.angle_alpha   90.00
_cell.angle_beta   90.00
_cell.angle_gamma   90.00
#
_symmetry.space_group_name_H-M   'P 1'
#
loop_
_entity.id
_entity.type
_entity.pdbx_description
1 polymer ?
#
loop_
_entity_poly.entity_id
_entity_poly.type
_entity_poly.pdbx_seq_one_letter_code
_entity_poly.pdbx_strand_id
1 'polypeptide(L)' 'MKLVIVTLIVLLPALVYAQPSIVFESETHDFGVVEQGAQLEHVFDFVNSGNEDLVISKLMPS' A
#
# COMPACT_ATOMS: atom_id res chain seq x y z
N MET A 1 6.87 -37.88 -15.21
CA MET A 1 5.96 -36.81 -15.71
C MET A 1 4.73 -36.61 -14.82
N LYS A 2 3.96 -37.65 -14.48
CA LYS A 2 2.76 -37.50 -13.61
C LYS A 2 3.07 -36.88 -12.23
N LEU A 3 4.13 -37.34 -11.55
CA LEU A 3 4.49 -36.82 -10.22
C LEU A 3 4.90 -35.34 -10.25
N VAL A 4 5.67 -34.91 -11.24
CA VAL A 4 6.14 -33.52 -11.40
C VAL A 4 4.96 -32.56 -11.62
N ILE A 5 3.99 -32.98 -12.44
CA ILE A 5 2.76 -32.20 -12.68
C ILE A 5 1.96 -32.05 -11.38
N VAL A 6 1.84 -33.11 -10.58
CA VAL A 6 1.15 -33.06 -9.28
C VAL A 6 1.88 -32.13 -8.31
N THR A 7 3.21 -32.20 -8.23
CA THR A 7 4.00 -31.29 -7.38
C THR A 7 3.86 -29.83 -7.80
N LEU A 8 3.83 -29.55 -9.11
CA LEU A 8 3.65 -28.20 -9.63
C LEU A 8 2.26 -27.64 -9.29
N ILE A 9 1.20 -28.45 -9.45
CA ILE A 9 -0.18 -28.07 -9.13
C ILE A 9 -0.36 -27.78 -7.64
N VAL A 10 0.30 -28.53 -6.76
CA VAL A 10 0.25 -28.31 -5.31
C VAL A 10 0.98 -27.02 -4.89
N LEU A 11 2.04 -26.62 -5.61
CA LEU A 11 2.78 -25.38 -5.32
C LEU A 11 2.12 -24.11 -5.87
N LEU A 12 1.32 -24.23 -6.95
CA LEU A 12 0.68 -23.11 -7.64
C LEU A 12 -0.18 -22.18 -6.76
N PRO A 13 -1.04 -22.66 -5.83
CA PRO A 13 -1.88 -21.77 -5.02
C PRO A 13 -1.07 -20.92 -4.02
N ALA A 14 0.16 -21.30 -3.67
CA ALA A 14 1.02 -20.48 -2.82
C ALA A 14 1.53 -19.20 -3.51
N LEU A 15 1.31 -19.05 -4.83
CA LEU A 15 1.68 -17.85 -5.58
C LEU A 15 0.54 -16.83 -5.67
N VAL A 16 -0.67 -17.17 -5.21
CA VAL A 16 -1.88 -16.34 -5.34
C VAL A 16 -2.42 -15.93 -3.97
N TYR A 17 -1.53 -15.42 -3.10
CA TYR A 17 -1.98 -14.78 -1.88
C TYR A 17 -2.53 -13.40 -2.22
N ALA A 18 -3.80 -13.18 -1.90
CA ALA A 18 -4.39 -11.86 -1.94
C ALA A 18 -3.97 -11.08 -0.69
N GLN A 19 -3.66 -9.80 -0.85
CA GLN A 19 -3.20 -8.93 0.24
C GLN A 19 -3.49 -7.46 -0.07
N PRO A 20 -3.84 -6.65 0.94
CA PRO A 20 -3.97 -5.21 0.77
C PRO A 20 -2.60 -4.57 0.52
N SER A 21 -2.56 -3.50 -0.27
CA SER A 21 -1.31 -2.79 -0.57
C SER A 21 -1.59 -1.31 -0.73
N ILE A 22 -1.06 -0.49 0.18
CA ILE A 22 -1.17 0.96 0.12
C ILE A 22 -0.03 1.54 -0.71
N VAL A 23 -0.36 2.41 -1.66
CA VAL A 23 0.62 3.14 -2.48
C VAL A 23 0.27 4.61 -2.44
N PHE A 24 1.16 5.43 -1.89
CA PHE A 24 1.01 6.88 -1.82
C PHE A 24 1.53 7.54 -3.10
N GLU A 25 0.88 8.63 -3.53
CA GLU A 25 1.40 9.46 -4.62
C GLU A 25 2.67 10.22 -4.19
N SER A 26 2.72 10.65 -2.93
CA SER A 26 3.92 11.18 -2.27
C SER A 26 3.91 10.79 -0.79
N GLU A 27 5.06 10.48 -0.22
CA GLU A 27 5.21 10.16 1.21
C GLU A 27 5.62 11.38 2.04
N THR A 28 6.07 12.45 1.37
CA THR A 28 6.55 13.66 2.03
C THR A 28 6.05 14.91 1.31
N HIS A 29 5.92 15.99 2.07
CA HIS A 29 5.63 17.30 1.54
C HIS A 29 6.49 18.34 2.25
N ASP A 30 7.17 19.18 1.47
CA ASP A 30 7.94 20.32 1.97
C ASP A 30 7.15 21.60 1.68
N PHE A 31 6.69 22.27 2.73
CA PHE A 31 6.00 23.55 2.62
C PHE A 31 6.95 24.71 2.24
N GLY A 32 8.27 24.49 2.30
CA GLY A 32 9.29 25.47 1.95
C GLY A 32 9.34 26.66 2.90
N VAL A 33 9.56 27.86 2.33
CA VAL A 33 9.55 29.12 3.09
C VAL A 33 8.11 29.58 3.24
N VAL A 34 7.66 29.69 4.49
CA VAL A 34 6.27 30.02 4.84
C VAL A 34 6.22 31.30 5.66
N GLU A 35 5.17 32.10 5.46
CA GLU A 35 4.96 33.30 6.27
C GLU A 35 4.51 32.95 7.70
N GLN A 36 4.94 33.76 8.67
CA GLN A 36 4.57 33.54 10.05
C GLN A 36 3.06 33.70 10.25
N GLY A 37 2.42 32.67 10.82
CA GLY A 37 0.97 32.66 11.04
C GLY A 37 0.15 32.13 9.87
N ALA A 38 0.78 31.74 8.75
CA ALA A 38 0.10 31.07 7.66
C ALA A 38 -0.47 29.72 8.13
N GLN A 39 -1.71 29.45 7.75
CA GLN A 39 -2.37 28.16 7.99
C GLN A 39 -2.25 27.35 6.69
N LEU A 40 -1.58 26.20 6.78
CA LEU A 40 -1.25 25.39 5.62
C LEU A 40 -1.89 24.01 5.76
N GLU A 41 -2.29 23.46 4.62
CA GLU A 41 -2.90 22.15 4.51
C GLU A 41 -2.27 21.43 3.33
N HIS A 42 -2.06 20.13 3.48
CA HIS A 42 -1.66 19.25 2.40
C HIS A 42 -2.40 17.92 2.54
N VAL A 43 -2.88 17.39 1.41
CA VAL A 43 -3.59 16.12 1.33
C VAL A 43 -2.66 15.09 0.69
N PHE A 44 -2.50 13.94 1.35
CA PHE A 44 -1.77 12.81 0.81
C PHE A 44 -2.74 11.82 0.18
N ASP A 45 -2.74 11.76 -1.15
CA ASP A 45 -3.52 10.79 -1.90
C ASP A 45 -2.80 9.42 -1.93
N PHE A 46 -3.60 8.36 -1.82
CA PHE A 46 -3.12 7.00 -1.94
C PHE A 46 -4.18 6.09 -2.57
N VAL A 47 -3.71 4.98 -3.11
CA VAL A 47 -4.55 3.92 -3.69
C VAL A 47 -4.26 2.59 -3.01
N ASN A 48 -5.32 1.81 -2.78
CA ASN A 48 -5.16 0.39 -2.49
C ASN A 48 -4.88 -0.36 -3.80
N SER A 49 -3.61 -0.63 -4.08
CA SER A 49 -3.16 -1.42 -5.24
C SER A 49 -3.21 -2.94 -4.98
N GLY A 50 -3.68 -3.34 -3.79
CA GLY A 50 -3.90 -4.73 -3.43
C GLY A 50 -5.17 -5.29 -4.06
N ASN A 51 -5.38 -6.59 -3.85
CA ASN A 51 -6.56 -7.33 -4.31
C ASN A 51 -7.47 -7.76 -3.15
N GLU A 52 -7.31 -7.13 -1.98
CA GLU A 52 -8.18 -7.23 -0.80
C GLU A 52 -8.43 -5.85 -0.19
N ASP A 53 -9.42 -5.76 0.69
CA ASP A 53 -9.76 -4.51 1.38
C ASP A 53 -8.62 -4.02 2.28
N LEU A 54 -8.22 -2.76 2.09
CA LEU A 54 -7.26 -2.06 2.94
C LEU A 54 -7.99 -1.34 4.07
N VAL A 55 -7.90 -1.88 5.30
CA VAL A 55 -8.48 -1.26 6.50
C VAL A 55 -7.42 -0.45 7.25
N ILE A 56 -7.63 0.87 7.33
CA ILE A 56 -6.78 1.76 8.13
C ILE A 56 -7.22 1.72 9.59
N SER A 57 -6.44 1.03 10.44
CA SER A 57 -6.78 0.81 11.85
C SER A 57 -6.22 1.87 12.81
N LYS A 58 -5.16 2.57 12.40
CA LYS A 58 -4.49 3.59 13.22
C LYS A 58 -3.78 4.61 12.32
N LEU A 59 -3.83 5.87 12.74
CA LEU A 59 -3.03 6.97 12.19
C LEU A 59 -2.22 7.57 13.34
N MET A 60 -0.95 7.86 13.11
CA MET A 60 -0.07 8.48 14.11
C MET A 60 0.65 9.67 13.48
N PRO A 61 0.68 10.84 14.15
CA PRO A 61 1.60 11.89 13.79
C PRO A 61 3.03 11.40 14.04
N SER A 62 3.94 11.75 13.12
CA SER A 62 5.39 11.58 13.27
C SER A 62 5.98 12.63 14.19
#